data_AF-A0A523U2F9-F1
#
_entry.id   AF-A0A523U2F9-F1
#
_cell.length_a   1.000
_cell.length_b   1.000
_cell.length_c   1.000
_cell.angle_alpha   90.00
_cell.angle_beta   90.00
_cell.angle_gamma   90.00
#
_symmetry.space_group_name_H-M   'P 1'
#
loop_
_entity.id
_entity.type
_entity.pdbx_description
1 polymer ?
#
loop_
_entity_poly.entity_id
_entity_poly.type
_entity_poly.pdbx_seq_one_letter_code
_entity_poly.pdbx_strand_id
1 'polypeptide(L)'
;MLRTCSIFAAFLAAMLFAVSVYGGEADAPNAPGGKKKSDTAKLAEKVEELVDLLEDDDESVKKQAKADLMNLGVSAVKPLARLIERGEYAKQREDLREILSTILKEYLEELASGATSETIEARKEFTTLGRAGVVGLKSAAEGPKGKVKTFALEVIAEMVKKHIGNLDSPEAALRDEAVATLYELGKYAAGALEKRTGMENTPGLDFLVRRTLRMIRFRISPTLFLKTGTLLEGYENGTWRDKREMVNFLSRQGRLDAVDAIKAIIETETDQKVREFAAESLLRLQGGKALKYIQKQGIFIKELEAITRDIHMLQGSQYLSKKMYEKAEKEYRFVLKKNSDDEMALYNLACALSLQLKVEEAVKAFACSVECGYEDVDHIEKDSDLDNIRDHPVYRRIIRKLRIKYPRQEEADKPEEPKLPK
;
A
#
# COMPACT_ATOMS: atom_id res chain seq x y z
N MET A 1 -35.31 6.13 24.75
CA MET A 1 -34.50 7.36 24.97
C MET A 1 -33.93 7.52 26.39
N LEU A 2 -33.77 6.46 27.20
CA LEU A 2 -33.21 6.58 28.57
C LEU A 2 -32.27 5.42 28.98
N ARG A 3 -31.65 4.72 28.01
CA ARG A 3 -30.70 3.61 28.31
C ARG A 3 -29.29 3.79 27.74
N THR A 4 -29.01 4.85 26.99
CA THR A 4 -27.67 5.08 26.39
C THR A 4 -26.77 5.99 27.22
N CYS A 5 -27.28 6.76 28.20
CA CYS A 5 -26.45 7.65 29.03
C CYS A 5 -25.73 6.98 30.20
N SER A 6 -26.07 5.73 30.58
CA SER A 6 -25.52 5.13 31.82
C SER A 6 -24.22 4.35 31.63
N ILE A 7 -23.81 4.03 30.40
CA ILE A 7 -22.56 3.32 30.13
C ILE A 7 -21.38 4.32 30.02
N PHE A 8 -21.64 5.53 29.54
CA PHE A 8 -20.62 6.58 29.36
C PHE A 8 -20.09 7.14 30.68
N ALA A 9 -20.94 7.35 31.68
CA ALA A 9 -20.53 7.90 32.99
C ALA A 9 -19.69 6.91 33.83
N ALA A 10 -19.89 5.60 33.64
CA ALA A 10 -19.11 4.57 34.35
C ALA A 10 -17.71 4.37 33.75
N PHE A 11 -17.50 4.73 32.47
CA PHE A 11 -16.21 4.60 31.78
C PHE A 11 -15.21 5.72 32.14
N LEU A 12 -15.69 6.94 32.37
CA LEU A 12 -14.87 8.10 32.76
C LEU A 12 -14.21 7.93 34.15
N ALA A 13 -14.92 7.34 35.11
CA ALA A 13 -14.43 7.19 36.47
C ALA A 13 -13.27 6.17 36.58
N ALA A 14 -13.17 5.22 35.65
CA ALA A 14 -12.09 4.22 35.64
C ALA A 14 -10.78 4.72 35.01
N MET A 15 -10.83 5.72 34.11
CA MET A 15 -9.62 6.28 33.49
C MET A 15 -8.92 7.34 34.34
N LEU A 16 -9.64 8.03 35.24
CA LEU A 16 -9.04 9.02 36.13
C LEU A 16 -8.13 8.42 37.22
N PHE A 17 -8.12 7.09 37.39
CA PHE A 17 -7.19 6.41 38.30
C PHE A 17 -5.87 5.96 37.64
N ALA A 18 -5.70 6.16 36.31
CA ALA A 18 -4.52 5.72 35.56
C ALA A 18 -3.54 6.86 35.22
N VAL A 19 -3.44 7.89 36.08
CA VAL A 19 -2.52 9.04 35.93
C VAL A 19 -1.27 8.92 36.83
N SER A 20 -0.94 7.75 37.40
CA SER A 20 0.25 7.64 38.28
C SER A 20 1.23 6.50 38.01
N VAL A 21 1.38 5.99 36.78
CA VAL A 21 2.42 4.97 36.51
C VAL A 21 3.23 5.32 35.26
N TYR A 22 3.94 6.45 35.34
CA TYR A 22 5.25 6.60 34.71
C TYR A 22 6.26 6.77 35.84
N GLY A 23 6.64 5.63 36.42
CA GLY A 23 7.70 5.49 37.42
C GLY A 23 8.19 4.05 37.31
N GLY A 24 9.44 3.87 36.94
CA GLY A 24 10.00 2.58 36.49
C GLY A 24 9.76 1.42 37.45
N GLU A 25 9.38 0.28 36.90
CA GLU A 25 9.50 -1.00 37.59
C GLU A 25 10.94 -1.49 37.39
N ALA A 26 11.76 -1.27 38.43
CA ALA A 26 12.95 -2.07 38.66
C ALA A 26 12.52 -3.45 39.15
N ASP A 27 13.07 -4.49 38.53
CA ASP A 27 12.84 -5.89 38.84
C ASP A 27 13.11 -6.23 40.32
N ALA A 28 12.14 -6.88 40.97
CA ALA A 28 12.34 -7.62 42.22
C ALA A 28 11.78 -9.04 42.06
N PRO A 29 12.48 -10.08 42.55
CA PRO A 29 12.21 -11.47 42.15
C PRO A 29 11.10 -12.15 42.95
N ASN A 30 10.28 -12.91 42.21
CA ASN A 30 9.50 -14.11 42.53
C ASN A 30 8.80 -14.25 43.90
N ALA A 31 7.45 -14.20 43.84
CA ALA A 31 6.56 -14.95 44.73
C ALA A 31 5.57 -15.77 43.88
N PRO A 32 5.31 -17.06 44.18
CA PRO A 32 4.41 -17.91 43.41
C PRO A 32 2.96 -17.67 43.84
N GLY A 33 2.25 -16.86 43.07
CA GLY A 33 0.81 -16.68 43.18
C GLY A 33 0.26 -16.23 41.84
N GLY A 34 -0.57 -17.06 41.20
CA GLY A 34 -1.19 -16.75 39.91
C GLY A 34 -2.03 -15.48 40.00
N LYS A 35 -1.44 -14.33 39.66
CA LYS A 35 -2.16 -13.06 39.57
C LYS A 35 -3.12 -13.13 38.37
N LYS A 36 -4.42 -13.00 38.62
CA LYS A 36 -5.41 -12.76 37.57
C LYS A 36 -4.98 -11.53 36.77
N LYS A 37 -4.77 -11.69 35.44
CA LYS A 37 -4.46 -10.58 34.52
C LYS A 37 -5.52 -9.47 34.66
N SER A 38 -5.08 -8.21 34.65
CA SER A 38 -5.99 -7.04 34.64
C SER A 38 -6.88 -7.06 33.39
N ASP A 39 -8.03 -6.40 33.43
CA ASP A 39 -8.95 -6.36 32.27
C ASP A 39 -8.33 -5.64 31.06
N THR A 40 -7.42 -4.70 31.31
CA THR A 40 -6.59 -4.07 30.26
C THR A 40 -5.62 -5.05 29.60
N ALA A 41 -5.03 -5.97 30.36
CA ALA A 41 -4.13 -6.99 29.82
C ALA A 41 -4.89 -8.05 29.02
N LYS A 42 -6.09 -8.44 29.46
CA LYS A 42 -6.95 -9.36 28.70
C LYS A 42 -7.42 -8.75 27.39
N LEU A 43 -7.75 -7.46 27.38
CA LEU A 43 -8.13 -6.76 26.14
C LEU A 43 -6.97 -6.69 25.15
N ALA A 44 -5.75 -6.40 25.63
CA ALA A 44 -4.56 -6.38 24.77
C ALA A 44 -4.29 -7.76 24.15
N GLU A 45 -4.34 -8.82 24.95
CA GLU A 45 -4.21 -10.21 24.49
C GLU A 45 -5.27 -10.58 23.46
N LYS A 46 -6.54 -10.21 23.71
CA LYS A 46 -7.62 -10.41 22.72
C LYS A 46 -7.38 -9.66 21.41
N VAL A 47 -6.84 -8.44 21.48
CA VAL A 47 -6.50 -7.68 20.26
C VAL A 47 -5.39 -8.38 19.50
N GLU A 48 -4.33 -8.83 20.18
CA GLU A 48 -3.22 -9.59 19.58
C GLU A 48 -3.72 -10.88 18.89
N GLU A 49 -4.55 -11.67 19.57
CA GLU A 49 -5.17 -12.89 19.00
C GLU A 49 -5.96 -12.59 17.71
N LEU A 50 -6.74 -11.51 17.69
CA LEU A 50 -7.48 -11.11 16.50
C LEU A 50 -6.58 -10.58 15.38
N VAL A 51 -5.45 -9.96 15.71
CA VAL A 51 -4.45 -9.50 14.73
C VAL A 51 -3.71 -10.69 14.10
N ASP A 52 -3.40 -11.72 14.87
CA ASP A 52 -2.79 -12.96 14.34
C ASP A 52 -3.66 -13.60 13.25
N LEU A 53 -4.99 -13.59 13.44
CA LEU A 53 -5.95 -14.14 12.46
C LEU A 53 -6.00 -13.36 11.14
N LEU A 54 -5.39 -12.16 11.06
CA LEU A 54 -5.26 -11.43 9.80
C LEU A 54 -4.22 -12.06 8.85
N GLU A 55 -3.36 -12.97 9.33
CA GLU A 55 -2.45 -13.77 8.48
C GLU A 55 -3.10 -14.99 7.83
N ASP A 56 -4.31 -15.38 8.26
CA ASP A 56 -4.91 -16.65 7.85
C ASP A 56 -5.13 -16.72 6.33
N ASP A 57 -4.83 -17.86 5.71
CA ASP A 57 -5.06 -18.04 4.26
C ASP A 57 -6.55 -18.04 3.90
N ASP A 58 -7.45 -18.32 4.85
CA ASP A 58 -8.89 -18.23 4.69
C ASP A 58 -9.39 -16.79 4.79
N GLU A 59 -9.90 -16.28 3.67
CA GLU A 59 -10.40 -14.92 3.55
C GLU A 59 -11.64 -14.65 4.43
N SER A 60 -12.40 -15.69 4.79
CA SER A 60 -13.54 -15.57 5.71
C SER A 60 -13.09 -15.33 7.14
N VAL A 61 -11.99 -15.98 7.57
CA VAL A 61 -11.38 -15.80 8.90
C VAL A 61 -10.85 -14.38 9.03
N LYS A 62 -10.09 -13.90 8.04
CA LYS A 62 -9.59 -12.51 7.99
C LYS A 62 -10.72 -11.49 8.10
N LYS A 63 -11.79 -11.68 7.33
CA LYS A 63 -12.94 -10.77 7.31
C LYS A 63 -13.64 -10.73 8.68
N GLN A 64 -13.76 -11.88 9.34
CA GLN A 64 -14.35 -11.97 10.67
C GLN A 64 -13.46 -11.29 11.72
N ALA A 65 -12.16 -11.57 11.72
CA ALA A 65 -11.19 -10.93 12.62
C ALA A 65 -11.20 -9.40 12.49
N LYS A 66 -11.24 -8.88 11.25
CA LYS A 66 -11.38 -7.44 10.98
C LYS A 66 -12.66 -6.86 11.57
N ALA A 67 -13.79 -7.55 11.42
CA ALA A 67 -15.07 -7.12 11.99
C ALA A 67 -15.03 -7.14 13.52
N ASP A 68 -14.44 -8.17 14.12
CA ASP A 68 -14.34 -8.29 15.57
C ASP A 68 -13.43 -7.21 16.18
N LEU A 69 -12.31 -6.87 15.51
CA LEU A 69 -11.48 -5.74 15.89
C LEU A 69 -12.24 -4.41 15.81
N MET A 70 -13.02 -4.19 14.76
CA MET A 70 -13.87 -3.00 14.63
C MET A 70 -14.93 -2.94 15.73
N ASN A 71 -15.54 -4.07 16.09
CA ASN A 71 -16.56 -4.17 17.13
C ASN A 71 -16.03 -3.86 18.55
N LEU A 72 -14.72 -4.00 18.78
CA LEU A 72 -14.10 -3.54 20.03
C LEU A 72 -14.09 -2.00 20.14
N GLY A 73 -14.21 -1.29 19.02
CA GLY A 73 -14.28 0.16 18.95
C GLY A 73 -13.08 0.85 19.59
N VAL A 74 -13.32 1.98 20.24
CA VAL A 74 -12.30 2.86 20.86
C VAL A 74 -11.38 2.11 21.81
N SER A 75 -11.87 1.08 22.48
CA SER A 75 -11.09 0.28 23.43
C SER A 75 -9.90 -0.43 22.76
N ALA A 76 -10.01 -0.77 21.47
CA ALA A 76 -8.92 -1.40 20.71
C ALA A 76 -7.87 -0.41 20.21
N VAL A 77 -8.13 0.91 20.24
CA VAL A 77 -7.23 1.93 19.67
C VAL A 77 -5.84 1.89 20.31
N LYS A 78 -5.76 1.89 21.65
CA LYS A 78 -4.46 1.91 22.36
C LYS A 78 -3.66 0.61 22.15
N PRO A 79 -4.24 -0.60 22.27
CA PRO A 79 -3.54 -1.84 21.91
C PRO A 79 -3.08 -1.86 20.45
N LEU A 80 -3.96 -1.55 19.49
CA LEU A 80 -3.62 -1.52 18.06
C LEU A 80 -2.51 -0.52 17.75
N ALA A 81 -2.57 0.68 18.34
CA ALA A 81 -1.53 1.70 18.23
C ALA A 81 -0.16 1.16 18.66
N ARG A 82 -0.10 0.47 19.80
CA ARG A 82 1.15 -0.12 20.33
C ARG A 82 1.73 -1.17 19.39
N LEU A 83 0.90 -2.06 18.85
CA LEU A 83 1.35 -3.09 17.90
C LEU A 83 1.94 -2.45 16.64
N ILE A 84 1.25 -1.46 16.06
CA ILE A 84 1.73 -0.72 14.88
C ILE A 84 3.05 0.01 15.18
N GLU A 85 3.18 0.64 16.35
CA GLU A 85 4.36 1.41 16.73
C GLU A 85 5.59 0.53 16.95
N ARG A 86 5.41 -0.66 17.54
CA ARG A 86 6.51 -1.63 17.73
C ARG A 86 6.92 -2.32 16.44
N GLY A 87 6.12 -2.19 15.38
CA GLY A 87 6.39 -2.85 14.10
C GLY A 87 6.18 -4.37 14.15
N GLU A 88 5.56 -4.86 15.22
CA GLU A 88 4.97 -6.18 15.30
C GLU A 88 3.88 -6.22 14.22
N TYR A 89 3.80 -7.27 13.40
CA TYR A 89 2.82 -7.38 12.29
C TYR A 89 3.07 -6.51 11.05
N ALA A 90 4.32 -6.47 10.57
CA ALA A 90 4.69 -5.72 9.36
C ALA A 90 3.89 -6.09 8.10
N LYS A 91 3.44 -7.35 7.98
CA LYS A 91 2.62 -7.82 6.84
C LYS A 91 1.17 -7.29 6.91
N GLN A 92 0.60 -7.17 8.12
CA GLN A 92 -0.78 -6.74 8.40
C GLN A 92 -0.89 -5.23 8.55
N ARG A 93 0.24 -4.51 8.50
CA ARG A 93 0.33 -3.08 8.84
C ARG A 93 -0.73 -2.22 8.15
N GLU A 94 -1.06 -2.53 6.89
CA GLU A 94 -2.08 -1.79 6.14
C GLU A 94 -3.50 -2.11 6.64
N ASP A 95 -3.81 -3.38 6.93
CA ASP A 95 -5.10 -3.77 7.53
C ASP A 95 -5.27 -3.14 8.92
N LEU A 96 -4.23 -3.17 9.75
CA LEU A 96 -4.24 -2.54 11.08
C LEU A 96 -4.47 -1.04 11.00
N ARG A 97 -3.83 -0.36 10.04
CA ARG A 97 -4.05 1.07 9.80
C ARG A 97 -5.46 1.37 9.34
N GLU A 98 -6.03 0.54 8.47
CA GLU A 98 -7.40 0.68 7.99
C GLU A 98 -8.42 0.50 9.12
N ILE A 99 -8.23 -0.54 9.95
CA ILE A 99 -9.06 -0.80 11.13
C ILE A 99 -8.99 0.38 12.09
N LEU A 100 -7.78 0.81 12.46
CA LEU A 100 -7.58 1.93 13.38
C LEU A 100 -8.21 3.22 12.83
N SER A 101 -8.02 3.51 11.54
CA SER A 101 -8.62 4.67 10.86
C SER A 101 -10.15 4.64 10.94
N THR A 102 -10.75 3.47 10.74
CA THR A 102 -12.21 3.28 10.77
C THR A 102 -12.76 3.51 12.18
N ILE A 103 -12.18 2.84 13.18
CA ILE A 103 -12.57 2.97 14.59
C ILE A 103 -12.47 4.44 15.04
N LEU A 104 -11.36 5.10 14.73
CA LEU A 104 -11.15 6.50 15.13
C LEU A 104 -12.13 7.45 14.43
N LYS A 105 -12.51 7.16 13.18
CA LYS A 105 -13.49 7.98 12.45
C LYS A 105 -14.88 7.86 13.08
N GLU A 106 -15.33 6.65 13.39
CA GLU A 106 -16.62 6.41 14.06
C GLU A 106 -16.66 7.09 15.43
N TYR A 107 -15.55 7.01 16.17
CA TYR A 107 -15.42 7.71 17.45
C TYR A 107 -15.54 9.22 17.30
N LEU A 108 -14.88 9.81 16.29
CA LEU A 108 -14.99 11.25 16.01
C LEU A 108 -16.41 11.66 15.62
N GLU A 109 -17.15 10.80 14.92
CA GLU A 109 -18.56 11.04 14.57
C GLU A 109 -19.46 11.06 15.80
N GLU A 110 -19.29 10.11 16.72
CA GLU A 110 -20.00 10.08 18.01
C GLU A 110 -19.70 11.34 18.83
N LEU A 111 -18.42 11.70 18.97
CA LEU A 111 -17.98 12.85 19.74
C LEU A 111 -18.46 14.18 19.18
N ALA A 112 -18.48 14.34 17.85
CA ALA A 112 -18.99 15.55 17.21
C ALA A 112 -20.51 15.76 17.42
N SER A 113 -21.22 14.70 17.84
CA SER A 113 -22.63 14.74 18.18
C SER A 113 -22.90 14.98 19.68
N GLY A 114 -21.89 14.82 20.54
CA GLY A 114 -21.97 14.86 22.00
C GLY A 114 -21.87 16.25 22.65
N ALA A 115 -21.80 16.26 23.99
CA ALA A 115 -21.73 17.46 24.83
C ALA A 115 -20.31 18.05 24.92
N THR A 116 -20.19 19.31 25.38
CA THR A 116 -18.91 20.03 25.45
C THR A 116 -17.87 19.40 26.37
N SER A 117 -18.26 18.72 27.45
CA SER A 117 -17.32 18.02 28.35
C SER A 117 -16.69 16.79 27.69
N GLU A 118 -17.48 16.00 26.96
CA GLU A 118 -17.01 14.84 26.18
C GLU A 118 -16.04 15.28 25.09
N THR A 119 -16.31 16.45 24.49
CA THR A 119 -15.44 17.07 23.48
C THR A 119 -14.05 17.43 24.03
N ILE A 120 -13.96 17.92 25.28
CA ILE A 120 -12.68 18.30 25.91
C ILE A 120 -11.84 17.05 26.24
N GLU A 121 -12.47 16.03 26.80
CA GLU A 121 -11.77 14.79 27.16
C GLU A 121 -11.30 14.03 25.93
N ALA A 122 -12.10 14.01 24.86
CA ALA A 122 -11.70 13.46 23.58
C ALA A 122 -10.51 14.20 22.96
N ARG A 123 -10.47 15.54 23.00
CA ARG A 123 -9.27 16.29 22.55
C ARG A 123 -8.02 15.81 23.28
N LYS A 124 -8.12 15.66 24.60
CA LYS A 124 -7.03 15.17 25.42
C LYS A 124 -6.64 13.75 24.99
N GLU A 125 -7.59 12.86 24.81
CA GLU A 125 -7.32 11.50 24.35
C GLU A 125 -6.59 11.46 23.00
N PHE A 126 -7.10 12.15 21.97
CA PHE A 126 -6.44 12.19 20.66
C PHE A 126 -5.02 12.79 20.71
N THR A 127 -4.80 13.83 21.54
CA THR A 127 -3.45 14.38 21.74
C THR A 127 -2.52 13.43 22.51
N THR A 128 -3.05 12.52 23.33
CA THR A 128 -2.27 11.46 24.00
C THR A 128 -2.03 10.21 23.15
N LEU A 129 -2.88 9.94 22.15
CA LEU A 129 -2.69 8.85 21.20
C LEU A 129 -1.52 9.11 20.23
N GLY A 130 -0.95 10.32 20.22
CA GLY A 130 0.24 10.65 19.45
C GLY A 130 0.04 10.33 17.96
N ARG A 131 1.01 9.61 17.37
CA ARG A 131 1.02 9.27 15.93
C ARG A 131 -0.15 8.37 15.52
N ALA A 132 -0.64 7.50 16.41
CA ALA A 132 -1.78 6.64 16.11
C ALA A 132 -3.08 7.44 15.92
N GLY A 133 -3.26 8.49 16.73
CA GLY A 133 -4.41 9.40 16.61
C GLY A 133 -4.41 10.21 15.31
N VAL A 134 -3.22 10.50 14.75
CA VAL A 134 -3.06 11.30 13.53
C VAL A 134 -3.79 10.67 12.33
N VAL A 135 -3.81 9.34 12.21
CA VAL A 135 -4.45 8.64 11.08
C VAL A 135 -5.95 8.95 11.02
N GLY A 136 -6.64 8.76 12.14
CA GLY A 136 -8.08 9.05 12.25
C GLY A 136 -8.39 10.53 12.06
N LEU A 137 -7.59 11.40 12.67
CA LEU A 137 -7.75 12.87 12.55
C LEU A 137 -7.58 13.35 11.11
N LYS A 138 -6.59 12.84 10.37
CA LYS A 138 -6.39 13.19 8.96
C LYS A 138 -7.56 12.75 8.10
N SER A 139 -8.02 11.50 8.30
CA SER A 139 -9.18 10.97 7.57
C SER A 139 -10.43 11.85 7.79
N ALA A 140 -10.70 12.20 9.06
CA ALA A 140 -11.79 13.11 9.41
C ALA A 140 -11.63 14.53 8.83
N ALA A 141 -10.40 15.08 8.83
CA ALA A 141 -10.10 16.39 8.26
C ALA A 141 -10.25 16.44 6.73
N GLU A 142 -10.07 15.32 6.04
CA GLU A 142 -10.27 15.19 4.58
C GLU A 142 -11.73 14.92 4.20
N GLY A 143 -12.56 14.54 5.18
CA GLY A 143 -13.99 14.30 5.03
C GLY A 143 -14.84 15.53 4.65
N PRO A 144 -16.17 15.32 4.53
CA PRO A 144 -17.12 16.38 4.17
C PRO A 144 -17.15 17.51 5.21
N LYS A 145 -17.63 18.69 4.80
CA LYS A 145 -17.81 19.82 5.72
C LYS A 145 -18.82 19.44 6.80
N GLY A 146 -18.49 19.70 8.07
CA GLY A 146 -19.35 19.38 9.21
C GLY A 146 -18.59 19.43 10.53
N LYS A 147 -19.28 19.11 11.63
CA LYS A 147 -18.72 19.17 12.99
C LYS A 147 -17.50 18.28 13.17
N VAL A 148 -17.51 17.07 12.60
CA VAL A 148 -16.40 16.10 12.66
C VAL A 148 -15.12 16.66 12.05
N LYS A 149 -15.22 17.26 10.85
CA LYS A 149 -14.09 17.89 10.18
C LYS A 149 -13.55 19.08 10.98
N THR A 150 -14.43 19.93 11.50
CA THR A 150 -14.05 21.08 12.32
C THR A 150 -13.31 20.63 13.57
N PHE A 151 -13.87 19.65 14.30
CA PHE A 151 -13.27 19.09 15.50
C PHE A 151 -11.88 18.49 15.20
N ALA A 152 -11.76 17.68 14.15
CA ALA A 152 -10.47 17.09 13.76
C ALA A 152 -9.41 18.15 13.42
N LEU A 153 -9.78 19.21 12.70
CA LEU A 153 -8.87 20.31 12.37
C LEU A 153 -8.41 21.09 13.62
N GLU A 154 -9.29 21.26 14.61
CA GLU A 154 -8.94 21.94 15.87
C GLU A 154 -7.99 21.09 16.71
N VAL A 155 -8.23 19.78 16.85
CA VAL A 155 -7.32 18.85 17.52
C VAL A 155 -5.96 18.81 16.81
N ILE A 156 -5.96 18.75 15.48
CA ILE A 156 -4.73 18.82 14.68
C ILE A 156 -3.96 20.11 14.97
N ALA A 157 -4.64 21.26 15.03
CA ALA A 157 -4.00 22.54 15.32
C ALA A 157 -3.35 22.55 16.73
N GLU A 158 -4.02 21.98 17.73
CA GLU A 158 -3.47 21.82 19.08
C GLU A 158 -2.22 20.91 19.09
N MET A 159 -2.27 19.77 18.38
CA MET A 159 -1.13 18.86 18.23
C MET A 159 0.05 19.55 17.54
N VAL A 160 -0.19 20.26 16.44
CA VAL A 160 0.85 21.00 15.72
C VAL A 160 1.51 22.03 16.64
N LYS A 161 0.71 22.81 17.39
CA LYS A 161 1.23 23.80 18.33
C LYS A 161 2.10 23.16 19.42
N LYS A 162 1.63 22.07 20.03
CA LYS A 162 2.35 21.32 21.06
C LYS A 162 3.69 20.80 20.51
N HIS A 163 3.68 20.11 19.38
CA HIS A 163 4.88 19.48 18.84
C HIS A 163 5.88 20.49 18.26
N ILE A 164 5.44 21.63 17.72
CA ILE A 164 6.37 22.73 17.38
C ILE A 164 7.09 23.24 18.62
N GLY A 165 6.39 23.39 19.76
CA GLY A 165 7.03 23.75 21.03
C GLY A 165 8.06 22.71 21.49
N ASN A 166 7.76 21.43 21.30
CA ASN A 166 8.65 20.33 21.67
C ASN A 166 9.89 20.20 20.76
N LEU A 167 9.97 20.89 19.61
CA LEU A 167 11.18 20.85 18.77
C LEU A 167 12.40 21.48 19.46
N ASP A 168 12.19 22.39 20.42
CA ASP A 168 13.26 23.04 21.19
C ASP A 168 13.42 22.45 22.60
N SER A 169 12.74 21.33 22.89
CA SER A 169 12.84 20.67 24.20
C SER A 169 14.27 20.18 24.44
N PRO A 170 14.78 20.25 25.68
CA PRO A 170 16.10 19.68 26.02
C PRO A 170 16.11 18.15 25.92
N GLU A 171 14.97 17.48 26.09
CA GLU A 171 14.82 16.04 25.97
C GLU A 171 14.80 15.58 24.50
N ALA A 172 15.79 14.78 24.10
CA ALA A 172 15.89 14.26 22.74
C ALA A 172 14.65 13.47 22.30
N ALA A 173 14.09 12.66 23.20
CA ALA A 173 12.90 11.87 22.92
C ALA A 173 11.68 12.73 22.53
N LEU A 174 11.48 13.87 23.18
CA LEU A 174 10.38 14.79 22.86
C LEU A 174 10.59 15.48 21.51
N ARG A 175 11.83 15.81 21.16
CA ARG A 175 12.17 16.36 19.83
C ARG A 175 11.91 15.32 18.73
N ASP A 176 12.32 14.08 18.94
CA ASP A 176 12.13 13.00 17.97
C ASP A 176 10.65 12.66 17.77
N GLU A 177 9.87 12.60 18.85
CA GLU A 177 8.42 12.43 18.79
C GLU A 177 7.74 13.60 18.07
N ALA A 178 8.20 14.83 18.32
CA ALA A 178 7.70 16.00 17.62
C ALA A 178 7.96 15.96 16.12
N VAL A 179 9.19 15.66 15.69
CA VAL A 179 9.53 15.52 14.26
C VAL A 179 8.68 14.43 13.61
N ALA A 180 8.56 13.27 14.25
CA ALA A 180 7.76 12.15 13.72
C ALA A 180 6.28 12.51 13.60
N THR A 181 5.69 13.14 14.62
CA THR A 181 4.27 13.51 14.62
C THR A 181 3.97 14.61 13.61
N LEU A 182 4.81 15.64 13.53
CA LEU A 182 4.66 16.72 12.55
C LEU A 182 4.81 16.20 11.11
N TYR A 183 5.73 15.26 10.87
CA TYR A 183 5.85 14.58 9.58
C TYR A 183 4.56 13.83 9.21
N GLU A 184 3.99 13.03 10.12
CA GLU A 184 2.76 12.29 9.87
C GLU A 184 1.57 13.22 9.59
N LEU A 185 1.50 14.36 10.30
CA LEU A 185 0.52 15.42 10.06
C LEU A 185 0.69 16.09 8.68
N GLY A 186 1.89 16.10 8.13
CA GLY A 186 2.15 16.50 6.74
C GLY A 186 1.70 17.93 6.43
N LYS A 187 0.81 18.08 5.43
CA LYS A 187 0.29 19.39 4.97
C LYS A 187 -0.34 20.23 6.08
N TYR A 188 -0.87 19.59 7.12
CA TYR A 188 -1.48 20.29 8.25
C TYR A 188 -0.45 20.94 9.18
N ALA A 189 0.78 20.41 9.24
CA ALA A 189 1.88 20.98 10.01
C ALA A 189 2.72 21.98 9.21
N ALA A 190 2.80 21.81 7.88
CA ALA A 190 3.68 22.56 6.99
C ALA A 190 3.57 24.09 7.17
N GLY A 191 2.36 24.65 7.10
CA GLY A 191 2.18 26.11 7.20
C GLY A 191 2.57 26.70 8.56
N ALA A 192 2.45 25.94 9.64
CA ALA A 192 2.88 26.39 10.97
C ALA A 192 4.41 26.35 11.10
N LEU A 193 5.06 25.32 10.52
CA LEU A 193 6.51 25.22 10.45
C LEU A 193 7.12 26.31 9.56
N GLU A 194 6.50 26.62 8.42
CA GLU A 194 6.94 27.72 7.53
C GLU A 194 6.94 29.05 8.27
N LYS A 195 5.86 29.39 8.99
CA LYS A 195 5.81 30.60 9.83
C LYS A 195 6.95 30.64 10.85
N ARG A 196 7.35 29.49 11.40
CA ARG A 196 8.44 29.41 12.37
C ARG A 196 9.80 29.72 11.75
N THR A 197 10.03 29.38 10.47
CA THR A 197 11.28 29.73 9.77
C THR A 197 11.52 31.23 9.60
N GLY A 198 10.47 32.05 9.67
CA GLY A 198 10.54 33.52 9.61
C GLY A 198 10.74 34.20 10.97
N MET A 199 10.89 33.43 12.05
CA MET A 199 11.11 33.92 13.41
C MET A 199 12.58 33.75 13.82
N GLU A 200 13.02 34.54 14.79
CA GLU A 200 14.31 34.33 15.44
C GLU A 200 14.27 33.01 16.24
N ASN A 201 15.15 32.06 15.89
CA ASN A 201 15.23 30.73 16.49
C ASN A 201 16.66 30.44 16.91
N THR A 202 16.83 29.53 17.88
CA THR A 202 18.13 28.90 18.12
C THR A 202 18.57 28.14 16.85
N PRO A 203 19.89 28.02 16.58
CA PRO A 203 20.37 27.26 15.43
C PRO A 203 19.87 25.80 15.40
N GLY A 204 19.73 25.17 16.57
CA GLY A 204 19.19 23.82 16.69
C GLY A 204 17.71 23.72 16.32
N LEU A 205 16.89 24.67 16.77
CA LEU A 205 15.48 24.72 16.41
C LEU A 205 15.28 25.01 14.93
N ASP A 206 16.01 25.96 14.35
CA ASP A 206 15.93 26.28 12.92
C ASP A 206 16.28 25.05 12.06
N PHE A 207 17.33 24.31 12.45
CA PHE A 207 17.69 23.04 11.81
C PHE A 207 16.53 22.04 11.85
N LEU A 208 15.91 21.81 13.01
CA LEU A 208 14.82 20.85 13.17
C LEU A 208 13.55 21.25 12.41
N VAL A 209 13.22 22.55 12.39
CA VAL A 209 12.08 23.08 11.62
C VAL A 209 12.30 22.87 10.12
N ARG A 210 13.46 23.26 9.59
CA ARG A 210 13.80 23.06 8.16
C ARG A 210 13.87 21.60 7.78
N ARG A 211 14.47 20.77 8.63
CA ARG A 211 14.50 19.31 8.47
C ARG A 211 13.09 18.74 8.34
N THR A 212 12.21 19.08 9.28
CA THR A 212 10.82 18.58 9.29
C THR A 212 10.05 19.04 8.06
N LEU A 213 10.22 20.31 7.64
CA LEU A 213 9.61 20.81 6.40
C LEU A 213 10.06 20.05 5.17
N ARG A 214 11.36 19.74 5.03
CA ARG A 214 11.87 18.96 3.91
C ARG A 214 11.34 17.53 3.93
N MET A 215 11.28 16.91 5.11
CA MET A 215 10.67 15.58 5.27
C MET A 215 9.21 15.58 4.80
N ILE A 216 8.42 16.59 5.18
CA ILE A 216 7.03 16.72 4.74
C ILE A 216 6.94 16.95 3.22
N ARG A 217 7.69 17.93 2.70
CA ARG A 217 7.67 18.32 1.28
C ARG A 217 8.00 17.14 0.36
N PHE A 218 9.09 16.45 0.65
CA PHE A 218 9.57 15.33 -0.16
C PHE A 218 9.07 13.98 0.36
N ARG A 219 8.13 13.95 1.30
CA ARG A 219 7.61 12.72 1.92
C ARG A 219 8.70 11.75 2.40
N ILE A 220 9.83 12.29 2.87
CA ILE A 220 10.97 11.49 3.35
C ILE A 220 10.65 11.02 4.76
N SER A 221 10.32 9.74 4.90
CA SER A 221 10.01 9.13 6.20
C SER A 221 11.26 9.05 7.08
N PRO A 222 11.10 8.96 8.42
CA PRO A 222 12.23 8.70 9.32
C PRO A 222 13.05 7.47 8.91
N THR A 223 12.36 6.40 8.48
CA THR A 223 13.01 5.17 8.00
C THR A 223 13.80 5.40 6.72
N LEU A 224 13.24 6.15 5.75
CA LEU A 224 13.96 6.49 4.53
C LEU A 224 15.19 7.34 4.84
N PHE A 225 15.04 8.35 5.71
CA PHE A 225 16.15 9.21 6.13
C PHE A 225 17.26 8.41 6.83
N LEU A 226 16.92 7.46 7.70
CA LEU A 226 17.92 6.59 8.34
C LEU A 226 18.70 5.74 7.33
N LYS A 227 18.07 5.34 6.22
CA LYS A 227 18.71 4.54 5.16
C LYS A 227 19.57 5.37 4.21
N THR A 228 19.13 6.58 3.89
CA THR A 228 19.74 7.39 2.81
C THR A 228 20.60 8.53 3.34
N GLY A 229 20.37 8.98 4.58
CA GLY A 229 21.06 10.11 5.19
C GLY A 229 20.78 11.47 4.54
N THR A 230 19.82 11.57 3.61
CA THR A 230 19.55 12.80 2.85
C THR A 230 18.11 13.28 3.00
N LEU A 231 17.94 14.60 3.00
CA LEU A 231 16.65 15.27 2.87
C LEU A 231 16.52 15.97 1.51
N LEU A 232 17.31 15.54 0.52
CA LEU A 232 17.43 16.11 -0.83
C LEU A 232 18.00 17.54 -0.85
N GLU A 233 18.92 17.86 0.06
CA GLU A 233 19.53 19.18 0.19
C GLU A 233 20.01 19.72 -1.18
N GLY A 234 19.57 20.94 -1.53
CA GLY A 234 19.93 21.57 -2.81
C GLY A 234 19.12 21.10 -4.04
N TYR A 235 18.19 20.16 -3.89
CA TYR A 235 17.35 19.66 -4.99
C TYR A 235 16.69 20.78 -5.80
N GLU A 236 16.16 21.80 -5.13
CA GLU A 236 15.45 22.91 -5.78
C GLU A 236 16.33 23.71 -6.75
N ASN A 237 17.62 23.83 -6.46
CA ASN A 237 18.59 24.61 -7.24
C ASN A 237 19.49 23.74 -8.13
N GLY A 238 19.38 22.41 -8.02
CA GLY A 238 20.18 21.47 -8.79
C GLY A 238 19.80 21.43 -10.27
N THR A 239 20.76 21.05 -11.11
CA THR A 239 20.47 20.78 -12.53
C THR A 239 19.62 19.52 -12.67
N TRP A 240 19.02 19.30 -13.85
CA TRP A 240 18.28 18.07 -14.11
C TRP A 240 19.12 16.80 -13.89
N ARG A 241 20.45 16.88 -14.08
CA ARG A 241 21.38 15.76 -13.81
C ARG A 241 21.54 15.51 -12.32
N ASP A 242 21.73 16.56 -11.53
CA ASP A 242 21.88 16.46 -10.07
C ASP A 242 20.61 15.87 -9.45
N LYS A 243 19.44 16.39 -9.87
CA LYS A 243 18.13 15.89 -9.45
C LYS A 243 17.92 14.42 -9.84
N ARG A 244 18.34 14.04 -11.05
CA ARG A 244 18.28 12.64 -11.51
C ARG A 244 19.16 11.73 -10.66
N GLU A 245 20.39 12.14 -10.33
CA GLU A 245 21.26 11.37 -9.44
C GLU A 245 20.69 11.24 -8.04
N MET A 246 20.06 12.29 -7.51
CA MET A 246 19.35 12.21 -6.23
C MET A 246 18.19 11.20 -6.27
N VAL A 247 17.38 11.20 -7.34
CA VAL A 247 16.32 10.19 -7.54
C VAL A 247 16.90 8.77 -7.63
N ASN A 248 18.00 8.60 -8.37
CA ASN A 248 18.69 7.32 -8.51
C ASN A 248 19.20 6.82 -7.15
N PHE A 249 19.85 7.70 -6.38
CA PHE A 249 20.34 7.41 -5.04
C PHE A 249 19.19 7.01 -4.10
N LEU A 250 18.11 7.78 -4.05
CA LEU A 250 16.92 7.46 -3.26
C LEU A 250 16.34 6.10 -3.66
N SER A 251 16.16 5.85 -4.96
CA SER A 251 15.58 4.59 -5.44
C SER A 251 16.44 3.37 -5.08
N ARG A 252 17.78 3.49 -5.19
CA ARG A 252 18.70 2.37 -4.93
C ARG A 252 18.87 2.09 -3.45
N GLN A 253 19.09 3.13 -2.65
CA GLN A 253 19.35 2.98 -1.20
C GLN A 253 18.06 2.83 -0.39
N GLY A 254 17.04 3.63 -0.72
CA GLY A 254 15.76 3.62 -0.01
C GLY A 254 14.84 2.46 -0.39
N ARG A 255 15.00 1.87 -1.57
CA ARG A 255 14.13 0.79 -2.09
C ARG A 255 12.65 1.16 -1.96
N LEU A 256 11.83 0.30 -1.34
CA LEU A 256 10.39 0.54 -1.18
C LEU A 256 10.08 1.75 -0.28
N ASP A 257 10.96 2.14 0.64
CA ASP A 257 10.76 3.32 1.48
C ASP A 257 10.88 4.63 0.69
N ALA A 258 11.51 4.60 -0.50
CA ALA A 258 11.65 5.76 -1.38
C ALA A 258 10.41 6.05 -2.23
N VAL A 259 9.42 5.15 -2.24
CA VAL A 259 8.23 5.25 -3.10
C VAL A 259 7.52 6.59 -2.96
N ASP A 260 7.19 6.99 -1.72
CA ASP A 260 6.41 8.21 -1.50
C ASP A 260 7.23 9.47 -1.79
N ALA A 261 8.55 9.41 -1.58
CA ALA A 261 9.45 10.49 -1.95
C ALA A 261 9.58 10.66 -3.46
N ILE A 262 9.69 9.55 -4.19
CA ILE A 262 9.72 9.56 -5.66
C ILE A 262 8.38 10.07 -6.21
N LYS A 263 7.25 9.69 -5.60
CA LYS A 263 5.94 10.26 -5.96
C LYS A 263 5.87 11.77 -5.72
N ALA A 264 6.37 12.25 -4.58
CA ALA A 264 6.41 13.68 -4.28
C ALA A 264 7.26 14.46 -5.31
N ILE A 265 8.38 13.87 -5.75
CA ILE A 265 9.18 14.42 -6.85
C ILE A 265 8.36 14.47 -8.16
N ILE A 266 7.71 13.38 -8.55
CA ILE A 266 6.87 13.32 -9.78
C ILE A 266 5.77 14.40 -9.77
N GLU A 267 5.17 14.66 -8.60
CA GLU A 267 4.09 15.63 -8.41
C GLU A 267 4.55 17.09 -8.45
N THR A 268 5.78 17.38 -8.04
CA THR A 268 6.27 18.76 -7.84
C THR A 268 7.32 19.20 -8.85
N GLU A 269 7.99 18.25 -9.51
CA GLU A 269 9.04 18.56 -10.47
C GLU A 269 8.46 19.10 -11.77
N THR A 270 9.11 20.11 -12.33
CA THR A 270 8.72 20.75 -13.58
C THR A 270 9.53 20.24 -14.77
N ASP A 271 10.75 19.77 -14.55
CA ASP A 271 11.58 19.20 -15.61
C ASP A 271 11.08 17.80 -16.00
N GLN A 272 10.61 17.68 -17.23
CA GLN A 272 10.02 16.46 -17.75
C GLN A 272 10.99 15.26 -17.75
N LYS A 273 12.29 15.48 -17.96
CA LYS A 273 13.29 14.39 -17.96
C LYS A 273 13.46 13.80 -16.57
N VAL A 274 13.43 14.66 -15.54
CA VAL A 274 13.51 14.21 -14.14
C VAL A 274 12.22 13.48 -13.76
N ARG A 275 11.05 13.97 -14.18
CA ARG A 275 9.76 13.29 -13.96
C ARG A 275 9.71 11.92 -14.60
N GLU A 276 10.16 11.78 -15.85
CA GLU A 276 10.23 10.50 -16.58
C GLU A 276 11.16 9.52 -15.86
N PHE A 277 12.37 9.94 -15.50
CA PHE A 277 13.30 9.09 -14.77
C PHE A 277 12.78 8.67 -13.37
N ALA A 278 12.09 9.58 -12.67
CA ALA A 278 11.44 9.27 -11.40
C ALA A 278 10.32 8.25 -11.59
N ALA A 279 9.50 8.40 -12.64
CA ALA A 279 8.46 7.44 -12.98
C ALA A 279 9.02 6.06 -13.35
N GLU A 280 10.10 5.98 -14.13
CA GLU A 280 10.80 4.71 -14.39
C GLU A 280 11.34 4.07 -13.10
N SER A 281 11.92 4.88 -12.21
CA SER A 281 12.43 4.40 -10.91
C SER A 281 11.29 3.86 -10.05
N LEU A 282 10.14 4.53 -10.04
CA LEU A 282 8.94 4.08 -9.35
C LEU A 282 8.40 2.76 -9.95
N LEU A 283 8.43 2.62 -11.28
CA LEU A 283 8.05 1.38 -11.97
C LEU A 283 8.95 0.21 -11.58
N ARG A 284 10.27 0.43 -11.52
CA ARG A 284 11.22 -0.60 -11.04
C ARG A 284 10.93 -1.03 -9.60
N LEU A 285 10.43 -0.12 -8.75
CA LEU A 285 10.13 -0.40 -7.35
C LEU A 285 8.77 -1.07 -7.12
N GLN A 286 7.72 -0.72 -7.86
CA GLN A 286 6.34 -1.19 -7.59
C GLN A 286 5.61 -1.86 -8.77
N GLY A 287 6.25 -1.99 -9.93
CA GLY A 287 5.68 -2.62 -11.14
C GLY A 287 4.31 -2.05 -11.51
N GLY A 288 3.32 -2.93 -11.73
CA GLY A 288 1.98 -2.53 -12.16
C GLY A 288 1.24 -1.56 -11.23
N LYS A 289 1.56 -1.51 -9.92
CA LYS A 289 0.98 -0.51 -9.00
C LYS A 289 1.45 0.90 -9.35
N ALA A 290 2.72 1.06 -9.72
CA ALA A 290 3.27 2.34 -10.16
C ALA A 290 2.68 2.76 -11.51
N LEU A 291 2.44 1.83 -12.42
CA LEU A 291 1.94 2.12 -13.77
C LEU A 291 0.65 2.94 -13.76
N LYS A 292 -0.36 2.50 -12.97
CA LYS A 292 -1.64 3.23 -12.84
C LYS A 292 -1.43 4.65 -12.32
N TYR A 293 -0.51 4.83 -11.38
CA TYR A 293 -0.16 6.14 -10.84
C TYR A 293 0.52 7.02 -11.89
N ILE A 294 1.53 6.50 -12.60
CA ILE A 294 2.29 7.21 -13.64
C ILE A 294 1.36 7.69 -14.77
N GLN A 295 0.44 6.83 -15.23
CA GLN A 295 -0.57 7.19 -16.22
C GLN A 295 -1.47 8.32 -15.74
N LYS A 296 -1.91 8.30 -14.46
CA LYS A 296 -2.71 9.39 -13.87
C LYS A 296 -1.94 10.73 -13.81
N GLN A 297 -0.61 10.68 -13.69
CA GLN A 297 0.25 11.88 -13.71
C GLN A 297 0.52 12.41 -15.13
N GLY A 298 -0.06 11.79 -16.16
CA GLY A 298 0.10 12.18 -17.56
C GLY A 298 1.50 11.95 -18.12
N ILE A 299 2.29 11.06 -17.49
CA ILE A 299 3.64 10.73 -17.95
C ILE A 299 3.55 9.54 -18.90
N PHE A 300 4.04 9.73 -20.12
CA PHE A 300 4.17 8.70 -21.14
C PHE A 300 5.64 8.32 -21.27
N ILE A 301 5.97 7.06 -20.97
CA ILE A 301 7.33 6.52 -21.15
C ILE A 301 7.27 5.58 -22.35
N LYS A 302 8.17 5.72 -23.32
CA LYS A 302 8.13 4.96 -24.58
C LYS A 302 8.57 3.50 -24.38
N GLU A 303 9.61 3.27 -23.58
CA GLU A 303 10.02 1.91 -23.16
C GLU A 303 8.98 1.22 -22.26
N LEU A 304 7.98 1.97 -21.79
CA LEU A 304 6.90 1.46 -20.94
C LEU A 304 5.97 0.53 -21.68
N GLU A 305 5.83 0.62 -23.00
CA GLU A 305 4.91 -0.26 -23.74
C GLU A 305 5.38 -1.72 -23.68
N ALA A 306 6.68 -1.94 -23.88
CA ALA A 306 7.31 -3.26 -23.73
C ALA A 306 7.27 -3.76 -22.28
N ILE A 307 7.63 -2.91 -21.31
CA ILE A 307 7.61 -3.28 -19.88
C ILE A 307 6.17 -3.51 -19.39
N THR A 308 5.20 -2.72 -19.86
CA THR A 308 3.78 -2.88 -19.54
C THR A 308 3.25 -4.19 -20.11
N ARG A 309 3.57 -4.51 -21.38
CA ARG A 309 3.28 -5.82 -21.96
C ARG A 309 3.81 -6.92 -21.04
N ASP A 310 5.11 -6.93 -20.72
CA ASP A 310 5.73 -7.99 -19.91
C ASP A 310 5.11 -8.11 -18.51
N ILE A 311 4.78 -6.99 -17.86
CA ILE A 311 4.10 -7.00 -16.55
C ILE A 311 2.72 -7.65 -16.67
N HIS A 312 1.92 -7.25 -17.65
CA HIS A 312 0.58 -7.82 -17.83
C HIS A 312 0.62 -9.29 -18.25
N MET A 313 1.59 -9.68 -19.07
CA MET A 313 1.84 -11.09 -19.41
C MET A 313 2.20 -11.91 -18.18
N LEU A 314 3.13 -11.43 -17.35
CA LEU A 314 3.53 -12.09 -16.10
C LEU A 314 2.38 -12.19 -15.10
N GLN A 315 1.60 -11.11 -14.93
CA GLN A 315 0.42 -11.10 -14.05
C GLN A 315 -0.65 -12.07 -14.55
N GLY A 316 -0.90 -12.10 -15.86
CA GLY A 316 -1.79 -13.06 -16.49
C GLY A 316 -1.39 -14.49 -16.15
N SER A 317 -0.11 -14.84 -16.34
CA SER A 317 0.40 -16.19 -16.05
C SER A 317 0.33 -16.54 -14.55
N GLN A 318 0.56 -15.57 -13.66
CA GLN A 318 0.39 -15.76 -12.22
C GLN A 318 -1.08 -15.98 -11.82
N TYR A 319 -2.03 -15.31 -12.47
CA TYR A 319 -3.44 -15.56 -12.24
C TYR A 319 -3.89 -16.90 -12.79
N LEU A 320 -3.38 -17.29 -13.96
CA LEU A 320 -3.66 -18.58 -14.60
C LEU A 320 -3.23 -19.74 -13.68
N SER A 321 -2.00 -19.70 -13.15
CA SER A 321 -1.48 -20.73 -12.23
C SER A 321 -2.25 -20.82 -10.91
N LYS A 322 -2.83 -19.70 -10.46
CA LYS A 322 -3.72 -19.62 -9.29
C LYS A 322 -5.18 -19.95 -9.60
N LYS A 323 -5.49 -20.42 -10.82
CA LYS A 323 -6.85 -20.72 -11.30
C LYS A 323 -7.82 -19.53 -11.26
N MET A 324 -7.30 -18.30 -11.28
CA MET A 324 -8.08 -17.06 -11.33
C MET A 324 -8.27 -16.62 -12.79
N TYR A 325 -9.00 -17.42 -13.57
CA TYR A 325 -9.01 -17.31 -15.03
C TYR A 325 -9.58 -15.99 -15.57
N GLU A 326 -10.60 -15.43 -14.94
CA GLU A 326 -11.20 -14.15 -15.35
C GLU A 326 -10.21 -12.98 -15.17
N LYS A 327 -9.35 -13.06 -14.15
CA LYS A 327 -8.29 -12.07 -13.95
C LYS A 327 -7.20 -12.24 -14.99
N ALA A 328 -6.78 -13.48 -15.28
CA ALA A 328 -5.81 -13.76 -16.33
C ALA A 328 -6.29 -13.25 -17.70
N GLU A 329 -7.53 -13.57 -18.07
CA GLU A 329 -8.18 -13.08 -19.29
C GLU A 329 -8.13 -11.55 -19.38
N LYS A 330 -8.44 -10.85 -18.28
CA LYS A 330 -8.41 -9.38 -18.24
C LYS A 330 -7.02 -8.82 -18.52
N GLU A 331 -5.97 -9.43 -17.97
CA GLU A 331 -4.60 -8.97 -18.21
C GLU A 331 -4.17 -9.21 -19.67
N TYR A 332 -4.46 -10.37 -20.26
CA TYR A 332 -4.13 -10.63 -21.67
C TYR A 332 -4.93 -9.73 -22.63
N ARG A 333 -6.23 -9.51 -22.38
CA ARG A 333 -7.03 -8.56 -23.16
C ARG A 333 -6.52 -7.12 -23.02
N PHE A 334 -5.89 -6.76 -21.90
CA PHE A 334 -5.26 -5.46 -21.76
C PHE A 334 -4.07 -5.31 -22.73
N VAL A 335 -3.22 -6.34 -22.83
CA VAL A 335 -2.12 -6.38 -23.82
C VAL A 335 -2.68 -6.27 -25.23
N LEU A 336 -3.71 -7.06 -25.57
CA LEU A 336 -4.31 -7.09 -26.91
C LEU A 336 -5.06 -5.82 -27.30
N LYS A 337 -5.53 -5.04 -26.34
CA LYS A 337 -6.10 -3.71 -26.61
C LYS A 337 -5.03 -2.72 -27.13
N LYS A 338 -3.76 -2.98 -26.83
CA LYS A 338 -2.63 -2.12 -27.20
C LYS A 338 -1.86 -2.66 -28.40
N ASN A 339 -1.63 -3.97 -28.41
CA ASN A 339 -1.07 -4.68 -29.55
C ASN A 339 -1.99 -5.87 -29.87
N SER A 340 -2.89 -5.69 -30.84
CA SER A 340 -3.87 -6.72 -31.20
C SER A 340 -3.24 -8.00 -31.74
N ASP A 341 -1.99 -7.92 -32.20
CA ASP A 341 -1.30 -8.96 -32.94
C ASP A 341 -0.23 -9.66 -32.09
N ASP A 342 -0.20 -9.41 -30.77
CA ASP A 342 0.71 -10.09 -29.84
C ASP A 342 0.33 -11.59 -29.74
N GLU A 343 1.12 -12.42 -30.41
CA GLU A 343 0.86 -13.83 -30.63
C GLU A 343 0.86 -14.63 -29.31
N MET A 344 1.75 -14.26 -28.38
CA MET A 344 1.81 -14.87 -27.05
C MET A 344 0.60 -14.49 -26.20
N ALA A 345 0.15 -13.22 -26.24
CA ALA A 345 -1.02 -12.78 -25.51
C ALA A 345 -2.32 -13.40 -26.07
N LEU A 346 -2.42 -13.56 -27.40
CA LEU A 346 -3.53 -14.29 -28.04
C LEU A 346 -3.55 -15.76 -27.63
N TYR A 347 -2.40 -16.42 -27.59
CA TYR A 347 -2.29 -17.82 -27.17
C TYR A 347 -2.70 -18.01 -25.71
N ASN A 348 -2.12 -17.21 -24.80
CA ASN A 348 -2.46 -17.32 -23.38
C ASN A 348 -3.91 -16.88 -23.07
N LEU A 349 -4.48 -15.96 -23.87
CA LEU A 349 -5.91 -15.65 -23.82
C LEU A 349 -6.75 -16.88 -24.20
N ALA A 350 -6.35 -17.63 -25.23
CA ALA A 350 -7.02 -18.88 -25.60
C ALA A 350 -6.99 -19.91 -24.47
N CYS A 351 -5.85 -20.08 -23.79
CA CYS A 351 -5.73 -20.93 -22.60
C CYS A 351 -6.69 -20.49 -21.48
N ALA A 352 -6.68 -19.21 -21.12
CA ALA A 352 -7.56 -18.66 -20.08
C ALA A 352 -9.06 -18.80 -20.42
N LEU A 353 -9.44 -18.64 -21.68
CA LEU A 353 -10.83 -18.81 -22.16
C LEU A 353 -11.24 -20.28 -22.21
N SER A 354 -10.33 -21.16 -22.63
CA SER A 354 -10.54 -22.61 -22.67
C SER A 354 -10.80 -23.17 -21.27
N LEU A 355 -10.01 -22.76 -20.27
CA LEU A 355 -10.21 -23.14 -18.86
C LEU A 355 -11.52 -22.60 -18.25
N GLN A 356 -12.07 -21.51 -18.82
CA GLN A 356 -13.40 -20.98 -18.47
C GLN A 356 -14.55 -21.62 -19.26
N LEU A 357 -14.28 -22.64 -20.09
CA LEU A 357 -15.25 -23.27 -20.99
C LEU A 357 -15.90 -22.31 -22.02
N LYS A 358 -15.24 -21.18 -22.31
CA LYS A 358 -15.65 -20.23 -23.36
C LYS A 358 -15.12 -20.71 -24.72
N VAL A 359 -15.57 -21.88 -25.15
CA VAL A 359 -15.01 -22.66 -26.29
C VAL A 359 -14.88 -21.83 -27.57
N GLU A 360 -15.93 -21.14 -27.99
CA GLU A 360 -15.93 -20.39 -29.26
C GLU A 360 -14.94 -19.21 -29.24
N GLU A 361 -14.86 -18.48 -28.12
CA GLU A 361 -13.90 -17.38 -27.97
C GLU A 361 -12.47 -17.90 -27.89
N ALA A 362 -12.24 -19.00 -27.18
CA ALA A 362 -10.94 -19.63 -27.02
C ALA A 362 -10.38 -20.10 -28.37
N VAL A 363 -11.18 -20.79 -29.17
CA VAL A 363 -10.79 -21.24 -30.51
C VAL A 363 -10.48 -20.04 -31.42
N LYS A 364 -11.26 -18.97 -31.34
CA LYS A 364 -11.01 -17.76 -32.12
C LYS A 364 -9.67 -17.11 -31.73
N ALA A 365 -9.41 -16.95 -30.44
CA ALA A 365 -8.15 -16.41 -29.94
C ALA A 365 -6.95 -17.28 -30.36
N PHE A 366 -7.08 -18.61 -30.28
CA PHE A 366 -6.06 -19.57 -30.73
C PHE A 366 -5.81 -19.48 -32.25
N ALA A 367 -6.87 -19.34 -33.05
CA ALA A 367 -6.71 -19.15 -34.49
C ALA A 367 -5.92 -17.87 -34.79
N CYS A 368 -6.26 -16.76 -34.13
CA CYS A 368 -5.54 -15.51 -34.26
C CYS A 368 -4.09 -15.63 -33.79
N SER A 369 -3.79 -16.33 -32.69
CA SER A 369 -2.39 -16.48 -32.23
C SER A 369 -1.51 -17.14 -33.27
N VAL A 370 -2.02 -18.18 -33.94
CA VAL A 370 -1.29 -18.88 -34.99
C VAL A 370 -1.15 -18.03 -36.26
N GLU A 371 -2.18 -17.28 -36.63
CA GLU A 371 -2.12 -16.32 -37.74
C GLU A 371 -1.08 -15.20 -37.48
N CYS A 372 -0.93 -14.78 -36.22
CA CYS A 372 0.06 -13.81 -35.77
C CYS A 372 1.48 -14.39 -35.58
N GLY A 373 1.67 -15.71 -35.75
CA GLY A 373 3.00 -16.33 -35.78
C GLY A 373 3.33 -17.28 -34.63
N TYR A 374 2.39 -17.57 -33.72
CA TYR A 374 2.62 -18.59 -32.69
C TYR A 374 2.67 -19.99 -33.30
N GLU A 375 3.81 -20.67 -33.22
CA GLU A 375 4.10 -21.86 -34.03
C GLU A 375 4.69 -23.06 -33.27
N ASP A 376 4.79 -23.00 -31.93
CA ASP A 376 5.30 -24.11 -31.11
C ASP A 376 4.28 -25.25 -31.00
N VAL A 377 4.19 -26.07 -32.06
CA VAL A 377 3.20 -27.15 -32.19
C VAL A 377 3.33 -28.19 -31.07
N ASP A 378 4.56 -28.46 -30.61
CA ASP A 378 4.80 -29.43 -29.55
C ASP A 378 4.32 -28.91 -28.20
N HIS A 379 4.47 -27.61 -27.93
CA HIS A 379 3.87 -26.98 -26.76
C HIS A 379 2.34 -27.03 -26.84
N ILE A 380 1.76 -26.58 -27.96
CA ILE A 380 0.30 -26.53 -28.16
C ILE A 380 -0.34 -27.90 -27.92
N GLU A 381 0.24 -28.97 -28.47
CA GLU A 381 -0.31 -30.32 -28.30
C GLU A 381 -0.14 -30.88 -26.90
N LYS A 382 0.79 -30.38 -26.08
CA LYS A 382 1.01 -30.83 -24.69
C LYS A 382 0.30 -29.95 -23.67
N ASP A 383 -0.09 -28.74 -24.04
CA ASP A 383 -0.71 -27.78 -23.15
C ASP A 383 -2.12 -28.25 -22.74
N SER A 384 -2.28 -28.61 -21.46
CA SER A 384 -3.55 -29.06 -20.91
C SER A 384 -4.58 -27.92 -20.82
N ASP A 385 -4.15 -26.67 -20.86
CA ASP A 385 -5.06 -25.53 -20.76
C ASP A 385 -5.98 -25.43 -21.98
N LEU A 386 -5.60 -26.06 -23.10
CA LEU A 386 -6.37 -26.12 -24.34
C LEU A 386 -7.27 -27.37 -24.46
N ASP A 387 -7.31 -28.25 -23.45
CA ASP A 387 -8.06 -29.52 -23.50
C ASP A 387 -9.53 -29.33 -23.92
N ASN A 388 -10.18 -28.28 -23.42
CA ASN A 388 -11.58 -27.98 -23.70
C ASN A 388 -11.87 -27.56 -25.16
N ILE A 389 -10.83 -27.28 -25.97
CA ILE A 389 -10.99 -26.90 -27.38
C ILE A 389 -10.36 -27.88 -28.38
N ARG A 390 -9.68 -28.93 -27.90
CA ARG A 390 -8.94 -29.89 -28.76
C ARG A 390 -9.80 -30.60 -29.80
N ASP A 391 -11.05 -30.88 -29.45
CA ASP A 391 -12.00 -31.55 -30.34
C ASP A 391 -12.66 -30.61 -31.35
N HIS A 392 -12.45 -29.30 -31.20
CA HIS A 392 -13.07 -28.32 -32.07
C HIS A 392 -12.53 -28.43 -33.52
N PRO A 393 -13.39 -28.44 -34.55
CA PRO A 393 -12.96 -28.63 -35.94
C PRO A 393 -11.93 -27.61 -36.44
N VAL A 394 -12.01 -26.37 -35.93
CA VAL A 394 -11.04 -25.31 -36.25
C VAL A 394 -9.67 -25.62 -35.66
N TYR A 395 -9.61 -26.01 -34.38
CA TYR A 395 -8.36 -26.38 -33.70
C TYR A 395 -7.66 -27.51 -34.45
N ARG A 396 -8.36 -28.63 -34.70
CA ARG A 396 -7.79 -29.80 -35.41
C ARG A 396 -7.26 -29.44 -36.80
N ARG A 397 -7.95 -28.56 -37.51
CA ARG A 397 -7.53 -28.07 -38.83
C ARG A 397 -6.26 -27.21 -38.75
N ILE A 398 -6.13 -26.37 -37.73
CA ILE A 398 -4.93 -25.55 -37.50
C ILE A 398 -3.75 -26.45 -37.15
N ILE A 399 -3.90 -27.38 -36.20
CA ILE A 399 -2.85 -28.33 -35.83
C ILE A 399 -2.37 -29.14 -37.03
N ARG A 400 -3.30 -29.66 -37.86
CA ARG A 400 -2.93 -30.37 -39.09
C ARG A 400 -2.09 -29.52 -40.03
N LYS A 401 -2.44 -28.24 -40.21
CA LYS A 401 -1.65 -27.31 -41.04
C LYS A 401 -0.28 -27.03 -40.43
N LEU A 402 -0.22 -26.79 -39.12
CA LEU A 402 1.03 -26.56 -38.40
C LEU A 402 1.96 -27.77 -38.47
N ARG A 403 1.45 -28.99 -38.33
CA ARG A 403 2.24 -30.24 -38.46
C ARG A 403 2.77 -30.48 -39.87
N ILE A 404 2.05 -30.05 -40.90
CA ILE A 404 2.57 -30.08 -42.28
C ILE A 404 3.73 -29.07 -42.44
N LYS A 405 3.62 -27.89 -41.81
CA LYS A 405 4.63 -26.83 -41.90
C LYS A 405 5.87 -27.12 -41.02
N TYR A 406 5.65 -27.71 -39.85
CA TYR A 406 6.64 -28.01 -38.82
C TYR A 406 6.48 -29.47 -38.36
N PRO A 407 6.99 -30.44 -39.16
CA PRO A 407 6.96 -31.84 -38.79
C PRO A 407 7.83 -32.10 -37.55
N ARG A 408 7.54 -33.15 -36.79
CA ARG A 408 8.40 -33.55 -35.66
C ARG A 408 9.78 -33.93 -36.17
N GLN A 409 10.83 -33.65 -35.41
CA GLN A 409 12.21 -34.02 -35.79
C GLN A 409 12.34 -35.53 -36.08
N GLU A 410 11.61 -36.39 -35.35
CA GLU A 410 11.55 -37.84 -35.58
C GLU A 410 10.85 -38.25 -36.90
N GLU A 411 10.03 -37.37 -37.49
CA GLU A 411 9.33 -37.57 -38.77
C GLU A 411 10.10 -36.95 -39.94
N ALA A 412 10.90 -35.92 -39.69
CA ALA A 412 11.74 -35.25 -40.69
C ALA A 412 12.94 -36.11 -41.16
N ASP A 413 13.41 -37.04 -40.32
CA ASP A 413 14.50 -37.99 -40.64
C ASP A 413 14.04 -39.26 -41.39
N LYS A 414 12.74 -39.41 -41.67
CA LYS A 414 12.25 -40.53 -42.50
C LYS A 414 12.53 -40.23 -43.97
N PRO A 415 13.14 -41.16 -44.74
CA PRO A 415 13.38 -40.94 -46.16
C PRO A 415 12.04 -40.71 -46.88
N GLU A 416 11.97 -39.66 -47.71
CA GLU A 416 10.81 -39.42 -48.57
C GLU A 416 10.54 -40.68 -49.41
N GLU A 417 9.36 -41.28 -49.28
CA GLU A 417 8.96 -42.36 -50.17
C GLU A 417 8.95 -41.86 -51.61
N PRO A 418 9.59 -42.57 -52.56
CA PRO A 418 9.66 -42.13 -53.93
C PRO A 418 8.25 -42.01 -54.50
N LYS A 419 7.90 -40.78 -54.91
CA LYS A 419 6.63 -40.50 -55.59
C LYS A 419 6.57 -41.34 -56.87
N LEU A 420 5.68 -42.34 -56.89
CA LEU A 420 5.41 -43.13 -58.09
C LEU A 420 5.00 -42.19 -59.23
N PRO A 421 5.67 -42.24 -60.40
CA PRO A 421 5.27 -41.44 -61.55
C PRO A 421 3.86 -41.83 -62.00
N LYS A 422 3.08 -40.80 -62.35
CA LYS A 422 1.67 -40.91 -62.75
C LYS A 422 1.44 -41.79 -63.96
#